data_AF-X1PL99-F1
#
_entry.id   AF-X1PL99-F1
#
_cell.length_a   1.000
_cell.length_b   1.000
_cell.length_c   1.000
_cell.angle_alpha   90.00
_cell.angle_beta   90.00
_cell.angle_gamma   90.00
#
_symmetry.space_group_name_H-M   'P 1'
#
loop_
_entity.id
_entity.type
_entity.pdbx_description
1 polymer ?
#
loop_
_entity_poly.entity_id
_entity_poly.type
_entity_poly.pdbx_seq_one_letter_code
_entity_poly.pdbx_strand_id
1 'polypeptide(L)'
;WQSLSFGLESLDRELKRCFPHDRLLKITAEHRPIIEDAQQAKIIYGTSAVLEYLPPKVQVAALLSWDAERSRADFRAAERAFRNVAYLRRILTSSAQSRLVIQTFRPRNRLLLWALKGDYEAFFQSEVRRRRELGYPPYRRLLLFERGLTKSSWDAEKLLETIKHEGVEALGPYRGRRGRSRILVKLRRDLRPADLTDARTLLRSGWQAEVDPTEIL
;
A
#
# COMPACT_ATOMS: atom_id res chain seq x y z
N TRP A 1 14.85 -1.74 -10.57
CA TRP A 1 13.53 -1.13 -10.36
C TRP A 1 13.47 0.16 -11.16
N GLN A 2 13.08 0.09 -12.44
CA GLN A 2 12.76 1.29 -13.21
C GLN A 2 11.62 2.01 -12.50
N SER A 3 11.85 3.27 -12.19
CA SER A 3 11.02 4.08 -11.30
C SER A 3 9.58 4.19 -11.82
N LEU A 4 8.60 4.06 -10.92
CA LEU A 4 7.19 4.37 -11.21
C LEU A 4 7.01 5.71 -11.95
N SER A 5 7.93 6.67 -11.73
CA SER A 5 7.97 7.97 -12.38
C SER A 5 8.10 7.88 -13.90
N PHE A 6 8.92 6.96 -14.44
CA PHE A 6 9.11 6.83 -15.88
C PHE A 6 7.84 6.34 -16.59
N GLY A 7 7.10 5.43 -15.95
CA GLY A 7 5.82 4.94 -16.48
C GLY A 7 4.76 6.03 -16.56
N LEU A 8 4.66 6.88 -15.54
CA LEU A 8 3.66 7.95 -15.50
C LEU A 8 3.99 9.11 -16.45
N GLU A 9 5.27 9.45 -16.63
CA GLU A 9 5.70 10.44 -17.62
C GLU A 9 5.45 9.97 -19.05
N SER A 10 5.72 8.69 -19.35
CA SER A 10 5.38 8.11 -20.65
C SER A 10 3.86 8.12 -20.89
N LEU A 11 3.06 7.80 -19.88
CA LEU A 11 1.60 7.84 -19.97
C LEU A 11 1.08 9.26 -20.21
N ASP A 12 1.59 10.27 -19.50
CA ASP A 12 1.23 11.68 -19.69
C ASP A 12 1.45 12.11 -21.15
N ARG A 13 2.61 11.76 -21.73
CA ARG A 13 2.95 12.08 -23.12
C ARG A 13 1.99 11.42 -24.11
N GLU A 14 1.72 10.13 -23.93
CA GLU A 14 0.82 9.38 -24.81
C GLU A 14 -0.63 9.88 -24.71
N LEU A 15 -1.11 10.18 -23.51
CA LEU A 15 -2.46 10.72 -23.32
C LEU A 15 -2.61 12.09 -23.99
N LYS A 16 -1.63 12.99 -23.83
CA LYS A 16 -1.63 14.31 -24.50
C LYS A 16 -1.58 14.17 -26.02
N ARG A 17 -0.87 13.17 -26.54
CA ARG A 17 -0.79 12.88 -27.98
C ARG A 17 -2.10 12.33 -28.54
N CYS A 18 -2.73 11.39 -27.84
CA CYS A 18 -3.96 10.75 -28.29
C CYS A 18 -5.22 11.59 -28.05
N PHE A 19 -5.21 12.44 -27.02
CA PHE A 19 -6.36 13.24 -26.60
C PHE A 19 -5.99 14.74 -26.47
N PRO A 20 -5.51 15.40 -27.55
CA PRO A 20 -4.96 16.75 -27.49
C PRO A 20 -5.98 17.84 -27.11
N HIS A 21 -7.28 17.57 -27.28
CA HIS A 21 -8.36 18.51 -26.99
C HIS A 21 -9.16 18.17 -25.73
N ASP A 22 -8.82 17.08 -25.04
CA ASP A 22 -9.54 16.65 -23.85
C ASP A 22 -8.89 17.19 -22.57
N ARG A 23 -9.70 17.49 -21.56
CA ARG A 23 -9.19 17.90 -20.26
C ARG A 23 -8.60 16.70 -19.51
N LEU A 24 -7.28 16.66 -19.42
CA LEU A 24 -6.51 15.63 -18.72
C LEU A 24 -6.14 16.12 -17.32
N LEU A 25 -6.31 15.26 -16.31
CA LEU A 25 -5.91 15.56 -14.93
C LEU A 25 -4.99 14.47 -14.37
N LYS A 26 -3.77 14.88 -14.03
CA LYS A 26 -2.76 14.04 -13.39
C LYS A 26 -2.85 14.18 -11.88
N ILE A 27 -3.02 13.07 -11.16
CA ILE A 27 -3.09 13.06 -9.69
C ILE A 27 -2.01 12.13 -9.12
N THR A 28 -1.20 12.64 -8.20
CA THR A 28 -0.19 11.84 -7.49
C THR A 28 -0.27 12.07 -5.99
N ALA A 29 0.58 11.38 -5.22
CA ALA A 29 0.62 11.62 -3.77
C ALA A 29 1.09 13.05 -3.45
N GLU A 30 1.95 13.61 -4.30
CA GLU A 30 2.55 14.94 -4.19
C GLU A 30 1.67 16.05 -4.78
N HIS A 31 0.82 15.72 -5.75
CA HIS A 31 -0.05 16.66 -6.42
C HIS A 31 -1.51 16.21 -6.34
N ARG A 32 -2.22 16.81 -5.38
CA ARG A 32 -3.61 16.52 -5.04
C ARG A 32 -4.47 17.74 -5.36
N PRO A 33 -5.25 17.73 -6.45
CA PRO A 33 -6.11 18.85 -6.81
C PRO A 33 -7.32 18.95 -5.87
N ILE A 34 -8.09 20.02 -6.01
CA ILE A 34 -9.44 20.09 -5.43
C ILE A 34 -10.40 19.19 -6.21
N ILE A 35 -11.47 18.73 -5.56
CA ILE A 35 -12.38 17.71 -6.11
C ILE A 35 -13.12 18.26 -7.34
N GLU A 36 -13.45 19.55 -7.34
CA GLU A 36 -14.15 20.25 -8.41
C GLU A 36 -13.37 20.18 -9.74
N ASP A 37 -12.04 20.24 -9.69
CA ASP A 37 -11.20 20.10 -10.87
C ASP A 37 -11.24 18.69 -11.44
N ALA A 38 -11.32 17.69 -10.57
CA ALA A 38 -11.45 16.28 -10.98
C ALA A 38 -12.78 16.01 -11.67
N GLN A 39 -13.87 16.64 -11.21
CA GLN A 39 -15.18 16.49 -11.83
C GLN A 39 -15.27 17.05 -13.26
N GLN A 40 -14.41 18.01 -13.59
CA GLN A 40 -14.39 18.62 -14.93
C GLN A 40 -13.44 17.91 -15.90
N ALA A 41 -12.59 16.99 -15.40
CA ALA A 41 -11.64 16.27 -16.23
C ALA A 41 -12.31 15.14 -17.01
N LYS A 42 -11.99 15.03 -18.31
CA LYS A 42 -12.44 13.91 -19.14
C LYS A 42 -11.62 12.65 -18.88
N ILE A 43 -10.32 12.80 -18.59
CA ILE A 43 -9.42 11.69 -18.26
C ILE A 43 -8.67 12.03 -16.98
N ILE A 44 -8.84 11.20 -15.95
CA ILE A 44 -8.07 11.26 -14.70
C ILE A 44 -7.09 10.08 -14.70
N TYR A 45 -5.81 10.37 -14.44
CA TYR A 45 -4.76 9.35 -14.42
C TYR A 45 -3.66 9.71 -13.43
N GLY A 46 -2.85 8.73 -13.03
CA GLY A 46 -1.93 8.94 -11.91
C GLY A 46 -1.56 7.69 -11.14
N THR A 47 -1.05 7.89 -9.93
CA THR A 47 -0.80 6.80 -8.98
C THR A 47 -2.10 6.36 -8.31
N SER A 48 -2.05 5.45 -7.34
CA SER A 48 -3.22 5.05 -6.55
C SER A 48 -3.96 6.20 -5.86
N ALA A 49 -3.36 7.39 -5.77
CA ALA A 49 -4.02 8.62 -5.32
C ALA A 49 -5.25 8.98 -6.16
N VAL A 50 -5.31 8.59 -7.46
CA VAL A 50 -6.48 8.86 -8.31
C VAL A 50 -7.77 8.29 -7.76
N LEU A 51 -7.70 7.16 -7.03
CA LEU A 51 -8.87 6.42 -6.58
C LEU A 51 -9.78 7.25 -5.67
N GLU A 52 -9.20 8.23 -4.96
CA GLU A 52 -9.90 9.17 -4.08
C GLU A 52 -10.71 10.23 -4.86
N TYR A 53 -10.39 10.44 -6.15
CA TYR A 53 -10.95 11.48 -7.00
C TYR A 53 -11.79 10.94 -8.16
N LEU A 54 -11.91 9.61 -8.31
CA LEU A 54 -12.69 9.02 -9.39
C LEU A 54 -14.17 9.33 -9.19
N PRO A 55 -14.90 9.70 -10.26
CA PRO A 55 -16.33 9.93 -10.18
C PRO A 55 -17.07 8.62 -9.88
N PRO A 56 -18.32 8.68 -9.38
CA PRO A 56 -19.07 7.50 -8.95
C PRO A 56 -19.31 6.50 -10.09
N LYS A 57 -19.33 6.99 -11.34
CA LYS A 57 -19.50 6.19 -12.55
C LYS A 57 -18.57 6.62 -13.67
N VAL A 58 -17.89 5.65 -14.29
CA VAL A 58 -17.03 5.82 -15.48
C VAL A 58 -17.34 4.74 -16.50
N GLN A 59 -17.13 5.04 -17.79
CA GLN A 59 -17.25 4.05 -18.85
C GLN A 59 -15.99 3.18 -18.97
N VAL A 60 -14.81 3.77 -18.77
CA VAL A 60 -13.54 3.05 -18.90
C VAL A 60 -12.69 3.30 -17.67
N ALA A 61 -12.13 2.21 -17.13
CA ALA A 61 -11.12 2.24 -16.09
C ALA A 61 -9.92 1.39 -16.52
N ALA A 62 -8.71 1.86 -16.23
CA ALA A 62 -7.48 1.15 -16.56
C ALA A 62 -6.54 1.08 -15.36
N LEU A 63 -6.03 -0.12 -15.07
CA LEU A 63 -5.00 -0.36 -14.07
C LEU A 63 -3.74 -0.89 -14.77
N LEU A 64 -2.77 0.00 -15.01
CA LEU A 64 -1.61 -0.30 -15.85
C LEU A 64 -0.44 -0.97 -15.09
N SER A 65 -0.48 -1.01 -13.76
CA SER A 65 0.63 -1.52 -12.96
C SER A 65 0.18 -2.46 -11.85
N TRP A 66 -0.69 -3.41 -12.20
CA TRP A 66 -1.18 -4.42 -11.25
C TRP A 66 -0.04 -5.17 -10.54
N ASP A 67 0.98 -5.59 -11.30
CA ASP A 67 2.10 -6.34 -10.74
C ASP A 67 2.93 -5.53 -9.75
N ALA A 68 3.03 -4.21 -9.93
CA ALA A 68 3.71 -3.33 -9.00
C ALA A 68 2.92 -3.19 -7.69
N GLU A 69 1.60 -2.99 -7.76
CA GLU A 69 0.72 -2.93 -6.59
C GLU A 69 0.79 -4.21 -5.76
N ARG A 70 0.73 -5.36 -6.43
CA ARG A 70 0.78 -6.68 -5.78
C ARG A 70 2.15 -7.01 -5.18
N SER A 71 3.24 -6.53 -5.80
CA SER A 71 4.61 -6.87 -5.42
C SER A 71 5.22 -5.91 -4.40
N ARG A 72 4.43 -4.96 -3.87
CA ARG A 72 4.83 -4.16 -2.71
C ARG A 72 5.20 -5.10 -1.56
N ALA A 73 6.36 -4.91 -0.94
CA ALA A 73 6.82 -5.72 0.18
C ALA A 73 6.11 -5.32 1.50
N ASP A 74 4.79 -5.26 1.44
CA ASP A 74 3.90 -4.94 2.54
C ASP A 74 2.90 -6.08 2.73
N PHE A 75 2.60 -6.44 3.98
CA PHE A 75 1.73 -7.59 4.26
C PHE A 75 0.30 -7.42 3.72
N ARG A 76 -0.19 -6.17 3.59
CA ARG A 76 -1.51 -5.83 3.03
C ARG A 76 -1.50 -5.58 1.52
N ALA A 77 -0.37 -5.79 0.82
CA ALA A 77 -0.30 -5.54 -0.61
C ALA A 77 -1.39 -6.29 -1.41
N ALA A 78 -1.66 -7.56 -1.05
CA ALA A 78 -2.70 -8.36 -1.69
C ALA A 78 -4.11 -7.78 -1.46
N GLU A 79 -4.41 -7.34 -0.24
CA GLU A 79 -5.68 -6.71 0.12
C GLU A 79 -5.90 -5.39 -0.62
N ARG A 80 -4.88 -4.52 -0.66
CA ARG A 80 -4.93 -3.25 -1.39
C ARG A 80 -5.18 -3.49 -2.88
N ALA A 81 -4.44 -4.43 -3.48
CA ALA A 81 -4.59 -4.78 -4.87
C ALA A 81 -6.02 -5.28 -5.17
N PHE A 82 -6.53 -6.24 -4.38
CA PHE A 82 -7.90 -6.73 -4.50
C PHE A 82 -8.92 -5.59 -4.43
N ARG A 83 -8.80 -4.74 -3.40
CA ARG A 83 -9.70 -3.59 -3.18
C ARG A 83 -9.70 -2.63 -4.37
N ASN A 84 -8.53 -2.32 -4.93
CA ASN A 84 -8.42 -1.39 -6.04
C ASN A 84 -9.14 -1.93 -7.28
N VAL A 85 -8.95 -3.21 -7.64
CA VAL A 85 -9.66 -3.82 -8.77
C VAL A 85 -11.16 -3.93 -8.50
N ALA A 86 -11.57 -4.34 -7.30
CA ALA A 86 -12.97 -4.42 -6.93
C ALA A 86 -13.66 -3.04 -7.00
N TYR A 87 -12.97 -1.98 -6.55
CA TYR A 87 -13.46 -0.60 -6.63
C TYR A 87 -13.58 -0.13 -8.07
N LEU A 88 -12.54 -0.30 -8.90
CA LEU A 88 -12.57 0.06 -10.31
C LEU A 88 -13.71 -0.64 -11.05
N ARG A 89 -14.01 -1.91 -10.70
CA ARG A 89 -15.17 -2.61 -11.26
C ARG A 89 -16.49 -2.00 -10.80
N ARG A 90 -16.60 -1.59 -9.53
CA ARG A 90 -17.82 -1.01 -8.95
C ARG A 90 -18.22 0.32 -9.59
N ILE A 91 -17.23 1.14 -9.93
CA ILE A 91 -17.44 2.45 -10.55
C ILE A 91 -17.69 2.35 -12.06
N LEU A 92 -17.60 1.17 -12.69
CA LEU A 92 -18.04 1.05 -14.07
C LEU A 92 -19.55 1.28 -14.20
N THR A 93 -19.96 1.92 -15.30
CA THR A 93 -21.37 1.96 -15.68
C THR A 93 -21.81 0.58 -16.17
N SER A 94 -23.11 0.28 -16.08
CA SER A 94 -23.67 -0.99 -16.57
C SER A 94 -23.82 -1.03 -18.10
N SER A 95 -23.20 -0.10 -18.83
CA SER A 95 -23.22 -0.04 -20.30
C SER A 95 -22.44 -1.20 -20.91
N ALA A 96 -22.91 -1.71 -22.05
CA ALA A 96 -22.19 -2.71 -22.85
C ALA A 96 -20.83 -2.20 -23.37
N GLN A 97 -20.65 -0.87 -23.41
CA GLN A 97 -19.39 -0.25 -23.80
C GLN A 97 -18.41 -0.09 -22.63
N SER A 98 -18.79 -0.47 -21.41
CA SER A 98 -17.93 -0.33 -20.24
C SER A 98 -16.77 -1.30 -20.27
N ARG A 99 -15.57 -0.81 -19.94
CA ARG A 99 -14.36 -1.64 -19.97
C ARG A 99 -13.48 -1.41 -18.75
N LEU A 100 -13.06 -2.51 -18.11
CA LEU A 100 -11.95 -2.54 -17.17
C LEU A 100 -10.73 -3.13 -17.89
N VAL A 101 -9.68 -2.34 -18.07
CA VAL A 101 -8.41 -2.79 -18.64
C VAL A 101 -7.41 -3.00 -17.51
N ILE A 102 -6.81 -4.18 -17.42
CA ILE A 102 -5.76 -4.47 -16.44
C ILE A 102 -4.53 -4.95 -17.19
N GLN A 103 -3.43 -4.21 -17.04
CA GLN A 103 -2.13 -4.62 -17.57
C GLN A 103 -1.40 -5.44 -16.52
N THR A 104 -1.07 -6.69 -16.88
CA THR A 104 -0.29 -7.58 -16.02
C THR A 104 0.51 -8.58 -16.83
N PHE A 105 1.67 -8.97 -16.29
CA PHE A 105 2.45 -10.10 -16.79
C PHE A 105 1.87 -11.46 -16.36
N ARG A 106 0.91 -11.49 -15.43
CA ARG A 106 0.36 -12.71 -14.83
C ARG A 106 -1.17 -12.73 -14.86
N PRO A 107 -1.81 -12.83 -16.04
CA PRO A 107 -3.27 -12.76 -16.18
C PRO A 107 -4.02 -13.89 -15.46
N ARG A 108 -3.35 -15.04 -15.21
CA ARG A 108 -3.93 -16.19 -14.49
C ARG A 108 -3.72 -16.15 -12.97
N ASN A 109 -3.26 -15.03 -12.42
CA ASN A 109 -3.05 -14.90 -10.98
C ASN A 109 -4.39 -15.01 -10.20
N ARG A 110 -4.46 -15.90 -9.19
CA ARG A 110 -5.69 -16.15 -8.42
C ARG A 110 -6.27 -14.89 -7.77
N LEU A 111 -5.42 -14.04 -7.18
CA LEU A 111 -5.86 -12.78 -6.56
C LEU A 111 -6.56 -11.88 -7.57
N LEU A 112 -5.99 -11.76 -8.78
CA LEU A 112 -6.59 -10.97 -9.85
C LEU A 112 -7.93 -11.56 -10.29
N LEU A 113 -8.01 -12.88 -10.48
CA LEU A 113 -9.25 -13.54 -10.89
C LEU A 113 -10.36 -13.39 -9.83
N TRP A 114 -10.04 -13.52 -8.55
CA TRP A 114 -10.99 -13.26 -7.46
C TRP A 114 -11.44 -11.81 -7.45
N ALA A 115 -10.52 -10.87 -7.60
CA ALA A 115 -10.83 -9.44 -7.62
C ALA A 115 -11.71 -9.07 -8.82
N LEU A 116 -11.47 -9.65 -10.01
CA LEU A 116 -12.30 -9.46 -11.20
C LEU A 116 -13.72 -10.00 -11.02
N LYS A 117 -13.87 -11.16 -10.36
CA LYS A 117 -15.18 -11.78 -10.07
C LYS A 117 -15.90 -11.16 -8.87
N GLY A 118 -15.19 -10.45 -7.99
CA GLY A 118 -15.73 -9.97 -6.73
C GLY A 118 -15.87 -11.05 -5.68
N ASP A 119 -15.09 -12.13 -5.83
CA ASP A 119 -15.08 -13.26 -4.91
C ASP A 119 -14.25 -12.91 -3.67
N TYR A 120 -14.87 -12.08 -2.81
CA TYR A 120 -14.25 -11.64 -1.56
C TYR A 120 -14.04 -12.82 -0.60
N GLU A 121 -14.96 -13.79 -0.57
CA GLU A 121 -14.87 -14.93 0.33
C GLU A 121 -13.63 -15.77 0.04
N ALA A 122 -13.39 -16.15 -1.22
CA ALA A 122 -12.20 -16.91 -1.57
C ALA A 122 -10.90 -16.14 -1.28
N PHE A 123 -10.89 -14.82 -1.54
CA PHE A 123 -9.77 -13.96 -1.16
C PHE A 123 -9.55 -13.95 0.35
N PHE A 124 -10.60 -13.72 1.13
CA PHE A 124 -10.56 -13.61 2.57
C PHE A 124 -10.04 -14.91 3.21
N GLN A 125 -10.57 -16.06 2.82
CA GLN A 125 -10.13 -17.36 3.33
C GLN A 125 -8.64 -17.62 3.04
N SER A 126 -8.16 -17.25 1.85
CA SER A 126 -6.76 -17.37 1.49
C SER A 126 -5.87 -16.41 2.31
N GLU A 127 -6.28 -15.16 2.44
CA GLU A 127 -5.48 -14.12 3.10
C GLU A 127 -5.45 -14.33 4.62
N VAL A 128 -6.57 -14.70 5.24
CA VAL A 128 -6.64 -14.93 6.68
C VAL A 128 -5.78 -16.11 7.11
N ARG A 129 -5.68 -17.16 6.29
CA ARG A 129 -4.78 -18.30 6.51
C ARG A 129 -3.32 -17.86 6.44
N ARG A 130 -2.95 -17.17 5.36
CA ARG A 130 -1.59 -16.63 5.16
C ARG A 130 -1.17 -15.71 6.30
N ARG A 131 -2.06 -14.84 6.79
CA ARG A 131 -1.75 -13.93 7.91
C ARG A 131 -1.60 -14.66 9.23
N ARG A 132 -2.33 -15.75 9.45
CA ARG A 132 -2.16 -16.62 10.63
C ARG A 132 -0.78 -17.26 10.62
N GLU A 133 -0.41 -17.87 9.50
CA GLU A 133 0.88 -18.57 9.32
C GLU A 133 2.07 -17.63 9.47
N LEU A 134 1.97 -16.40 8.95
CA LEU A 134 3.06 -15.41 8.97
C LEU A 134 3.04 -14.48 10.20
N GLY A 135 2.05 -14.63 11.09
CA GLY A 135 1.92 -13.81 12.30
C GLY A 135 1.61 -12.33 12.01
N TYR A 136 0.73 -12.04 11.06
CA TYR A 136 0.27 -10.67 10.75
C TYR A 136 -1.13 -10.39 11.32
N PRO A 137 -1.54 -9.12 11.44
CA PRO A 137 -2.89 -8.74 11.87
C PRO A 137 -3.98 -9.45 11.05
N PRO A 138 -5.03 -9.99 11.68
CA PRO A 138 -5.45 -9.71 13.06
C PRO A 138 -4.86 -10.64 14.13
N TYR A 139 -3.96 -11.56 13.80
CA TYR A 139 -3.47 -12.59 14.75
C TYR A 139 -2.34 -12.11 15.66
N ARG A 140 -1.68 -11.02 15.29
CA ARG A 140 -0.66 -10.32 16.08
C ARG A 140 -0.86 -8.81 15.94
N ARG A 141 -0.41 -8.06 16.92
CA ARG A 141 -0.28 -6.59 16.84
C ARG A 141 1.05 -6.26 16.18
N LEU A 142 1.11 -5.14 15.47
CA LEU A 142 2.36 -4.67 14.88
C LEU A 142 2.81 -3.39 15.58
N LEU A 143 4.10 -3.25 15.83
CA LEU A 143 4.74 -1.98 16.16
C LEU A 143 5.83 -1.70 15.14
N LEU A 144 5.82 -0.50 14.58
CA LEU A 144 6.91 -0.05 13.73
C LEU A 144 7.74 0.97 14.49
N PHE A 145 8.97 0.58 14.82
CA PHE A 145 9.95 1.51 15.33
C PHE A 145 10.67 2.17 14.17
N GLU A 146 10.72 3.50 14.16
CA GLU A 146 11.44 4.29 13.18
C GLU A 146 12.41 5.25 13.85
N ARG A 147 13.58 5.42 13.26
CA ARG A 147 14.53 6.47 13.63
C ARG A 147 15.10 7.14 12.38
N GLY A 148 15.41 8.43 12.52
CA GLY A 148 16.08 9.21 11.48
C GLY A 148 17.44 8.61 11.06
N LEU A 149 18.09 9.25 10.07
CA LEU A 149 19.40 8.84 9.58
C LEU A 149 20.39 8.71 10.75
N THR A 150 20.76 7.48 11.08
CA THR A 150 21.82 7.18 12.05
C THR A 150 22.95 6.44 11.35
N LYS A 151 24.20 6.79 11.69
CA LYS A 151 25.40 6.07 11.24
C LYS A 151 25.71 4.86 12.15
N SER A 152 25.07 4.76 13.32
CA SER A 152 25.40 3.75 14.33
C SER A 152 24.38 2.60 14.33
N SER A 153 24.85 1.38 14.10
CA SER A 153 24.06 0.14 14.25
C SER A 153 23.74 -0.19 15.71
N TRP A 154 24.57 0.30 16.64
CA TRP A 154 24.49 0.02 18.07
C TRP A 154 23.14 0.41 18.71
N ASP A 155 22.54 1.50 18.22
CA ASP A 155 21.25 1.99 18.71
C ASP A 155 20.07 1.06 18.37
N ALA A 156 20.18 0.28 17.28
CA ALA A 156 19.16 -0.68 16.87
C ALA A 156 19.28 -1.99 17.68
N GLU A 157 20.50 -2.47 17.90
CA GLU A 157 20.79 -3.65 18.72
C GLU A 157 20.31 -3.45 20.16
N LYS A 158 20.62 -2.30 20.77
CA LYS A 158 20.16 -1.98 22.12
C LYS A 158 18.63 -1.94 22.25
N LEU A 159 17.94 -1.43 21.23
CA LEU A 159 16.48 -1.45 21.21
C LEU A 159 15.96 -2.90 21.11
N LEU A 160 16.54 -3.72 20.24
CA LEU A 160 16.18 -5.14 20.08
C LEU A 160 16.37 -5.94 21.38
N GLU A 161 17.44 -5.67 22.13
CA GLU A 161 17.66 -6.26 23.45
C GLU A 161 16.62 -5.80 24.46
N THR A 162 16.29 -4.51 24.48
CA THR A 162 15.33 -3.92 25.42
C THR A 162 13.92 -4.50 25.25
N ILE A 163 13.49 -4.72 24.01
CA ILE A 163 12.14 -5.22 23.70
C ILE A 163 12.05 -6.76 23.67
N LYS A 164 13.16 -7.46 23.97
CA LYS A 164 13.21 -8.92 23.90
C LYS A 164 12.35 -9.52 25.00
N HIS A 165 11.21 -10.08 24.60
CA HIS A 165 10.25 -10.71 25.51
C HIS A 165 9.62 -11.95 24.84
N GLU A 166 9.12 -12.89 25.65
CA GLU A 166 8.33 -14.00 25.13
C GLU A 166 7.08 -13.47 24.40
N GLY A 167 6.80 -13.99 23.20
CA GLY A 167 5.66 -13.52 22.38
C GLY A 167 5.96 -12.28 21.52
N VAL A 168 7.21 -11.83 21.49
CA VAL A 168 7.70 -10.74 20.64
C VAL A 168 8.60 -11.30 19.54
N GLU A 169 8.32 -10.93 18.29
CA GLU A 169 9.17 -11.23 17.14
C GLU A 169 9.56 -9.91 16.46
N ALA A 170 10.85 -9.61 16.38
CA ALA A 170 11.35 -8.40 15.74
C ALA A 170 11.99 -8.73 14.37
N LEU A 171 11.70 -7.89 13.37
CA LEU A 171 12.23 -7.97 12.02
C LEU A 171 12.98 -6.67 11.71
N GLY A 172 14.27 -6.79 11.37
CA GLY A 172 15.15 -5.67 11.07
C GLY A 172 16.43 -5.67 11.92
N PRO A 173 17.15 -4.55 11.96
CA PRO A 173 16.81 -3.28 11.32
C PRO A 173 16.84 -3.36 9.79
N TYR A 174 15.93 -2.66 9.12
CA TYR A 174 15.92 -2.50 7.67
C TYR A 174 15.82 -1.01 7.30
N ARG A 175 16.27 -0.67 6.09
CA ARG A 175 16.20 0.70 5.59
C ARG A 175 14.80 0.99 5.03
N GLY A 176 14.11 1.93 5.65
CA GLY A 176 12.86 2.49 5.16
C GLY A 176 13.06 3.64 4.18
N ARG A 177 11.94 4.32 3.86
CA ARG A 177 11.95 5.54 3.03
C ARG A 177 12.87 6.62 3.60
N ARG A 178 13.49 7.40 2.69
CA ARG A 178 14.43 8.50 3.02
C ARG A 178 15.61 8.06 3.90
N GLY A 179 15.97 6.78 3.88
CA GLY A 179 17.11 6.22 4.62
C GLY A 179 16.88 6.04 6.12
N ARG A 180 15.64 6.14 6.61
CA ARG A 180 15.30 5.91 8.02
C ARG A 180 15.56 4.46 8.40
N SER A 181 16.02 4.23 9.64
CA SER A 181 16.17 2.87 10.19
C SER A 181 14.82 2.42 10.75
N ARG A 182 14.39 1.21 10.41
CA ARG A 182 13.11 0.64 10.82
C ARG A 182 13.28 -0.73 11.47
N ILE A 183 12.49 -0.99 12.50
CA ILE A 183 12.32 -2.33 13.10
C ILE A 183 10.83 -2.60 13.21
N LEU A 184 10.37 -3.69 12.59
CA LEU A 184 8.98 -4.13 12.70
C LEU A 184 8.89 -5.19 13.78
N VAL A 185 8.01 -4.98 14.75
CA VAL A 185 7.80 -5.89 15.86
C VAL A 185 6.39 -6.47 15.78
N LYS A 186 6.29 -7.79 15.84
CA LYS A 186 5.04 -8.53 15.93
C LYS A 186 4.84 -8.99 17.36
N LEU A 187 3.76 -8.55 17.99
CA LEU A 187 3.39 -8.94 19.36
C LEU A 187 2.26 -9.94 19.34
N ARG A 188 2.34 -10.93 20.23
CA ARG A 188 1.18 -11.74 20.64
C ARG A 188 0.05 -10.82 21.11
N ARG A 189 -1.22 -11.16 20.81
CA ARG A 189 -2.35 -10.21 20.98
C ARG A 189 -2.64 -9.81 22.41
N ASP A 190 -2.29 -10.68 23.36
CA ASP A 190 -2.42 -10.50 24.81
C ASP A 190 -1.40 -9.50 25.37
N LEU A 191 -0.28 -9.28 24.69
CA LEU A 191 0.71 -8.27 25.06
C LEU A 191 0.27 -6.88 24.59
N ARG A 192 0.51 -5.88 25.43
CA ARG A 192 0.28 -4.48 25.08
C ARG A 192 1.60 -3.82 24.69
N PRO A 193 1.58 -2.86 23.75
CA PRO A 193 2.77 -2.08 23.40
C PRO A 193 3.48 -1.45 24.60
N ALA A 194 2.71 -1.00 25.60
CA ALA A 194 3.21 -0.40 26.83
C ALA A 194 4.02 -1.39 27.70
N ASP A 195 3.84 -2.70 27.51
CA ASP A 195 4.55 -3.73 28.28
C ASP A 195 5.98 -3.95 27.73
N LEU A 196 6.30 -3.46 26.53
CA LEU A 196 7.60 -3.71 25.88
C LEU A 196 8.70 -2.72 26.26
N THR A 197 8.35 -1.47 26.59
CA THR A 197 9.33 -0.43 26.87
C THR A 197 8.66 0.81 27.46
N ASP A 198 9.34 1.47 28.39
CA ASP A 198 8.90 2.76 28.91
C ASP A 198 9.00 3.82 27.81
N ALA A 199 7.91 4.55 27.58
CA ALA A 199 7.85 5.67 26.65
C ALA A 199 8.99 6.69 26.86
N ARG A 200 9.45 6.88 28.11
CA ARG A 200 10.58 7.76 28.44
C ARG A 200 11.91 7.23 27.89
N THR A 201 12.11 5.92 27.88
CA THR A 201 13.30 5.26 27.33
C THR A 201 13.33 5.40 25.81
N LEU A 202 12.18 5.20 25.15
CA LEU A 202 12.04 5.41 23.71
C LEU A 202 12.33 6.86 23.30
N LEU A 203 11.72 7.83 23.98
CA LEU A 203 11.92 9.26 23.69
C LEU A 203 13.39 9.68 23.81
N ARG A 204 14.11 9.20 24.83
CA ARG A 204 15.55 9.47 25.01
C ARG A 204 16.42 8.83 23.93
N SER A 205 15.98 7.70 23.37
CA SER A 205 16.70 6.97 22.34
C SER A 205 16.46 7.50 20.91
N GLY A 206 15.58 8.49 20.73
CA GLY A 206 15.25 9.06 19.41
C GLY A 206 14.47 8.12 18.49
N TRP A 207 14.01 6.97 19.01
CA TRP A 207 13.11 6.05 18.31
C TRP A 207 11.66 6.52 18.46
N GLN A 208 10.92 6.49 17.36
CA GLN A 208 9.48 6.71 17.30
C GLN A 208 8.80 5.37 17.09
N ALA A 209 7.69 5.12 17.77
CA ALA A 209 6.93 3.88 17.63
C ALA A 209 5.52 4.17 17.10
N GLU A 210 5.14 3.50 16.02
CA GLU A 210 3.79 3.49 15.48
C GLU A 210 3.10 2.19 15.87
N VAL A 211 1.91 2.28 16.48
CA VAL A 211 1.09 1.12 16.87
C VAL A 211 0.14 0.77 15.74
N ASP A 212 0.12 -0.52 15.38
CA ASP A 212 -0.68 -1.11 14.30
C ASP A 212 -0.58 -0.31 12.98
N PRO A 213 0.66 -0.14 12.47
CA PRO A 213 0.94 0.68 11.29
C PRO A 213 0.11 0.26 10.08
N THR A 214 -0.26 1.26 9.28
CA THR A 214 -0.99 1.01 8.04
C THR A 214 -0.11 0.53 6.88
N GLU A 215 1.19 0.84 6.94
CA GLU A 215 2.25 0.43 6.03
C GLU A 215 3.53 0.10 6.80
N ILE A 216 4.27 -0.91 6.36
CA ILE A 216 5.53 -1.31 7.02
C ILE A 216 6.80 -0.87 6.26
N LEU A 217 6.65 -0.27 5.06
CA LEU A 217 7.73 0.17 4.16
C LEU A 217 7.81 1.67 3.91
#